data_AF-A0A932Q958-F1
#
_entry.id   AF-A0A932Q958-F1
#
_cell.length_a   1.000
_cell.length_b   1.000
_cell.length_c   1.000
_cell.angle_alpha   90.00
_cell.angle_beta   90.00
_cell.angle_gamma   90.00
#
_symmetry.space_group_name_H-M   'P 1'
#
loop_
_entity.id
_entity.type
_entity.pdbx_description
1 polymer ?
#
loop_
_entity_poly.entity_id
_entity_poly.type
_entity_poly.pdbx_seq_one_letter_code
_entity_poly.pdbx_strand_id
1 'polypeptide(L)'
;LRRDLQELVVQAEAAVNAGKDSEAKDLFAKILEKDPENPTILRLRQTLEERAQAAAAAEAAAKEKEFKKKQLEGTIKEGQDLLAAGKYYEVIEKMGDALVLFANEEEMAKQANGMIEEAKNTLKTKTQPHLDKGKSLFDSGEYLPAREEYYQALKVDNRNWPAREGLGKIKEVLHERSRRIYIDAAVAEGVSDYKGAKLKYKECLDQAMKEDSYYGMCSRKYKRFELVDRSTAGANPTSPTNDPAPPKMPAQVEAPPEEPEPPAAGAPGAPPADGAKPDVKVPDAKPPEPPKEESKF
;
A
#
# COMPACT_ATOMS: atom_id res chain seq x y z
N LEU A 1 2.75 -77.84 -25.12
CA LEU A 1 1.90 -76.73 -25.62
C LEU A 1 1.01 -76.12 -24.54
N ARG A 2 -0.06 -76.78 -24.05
CA ARG A 2 -0.91 -76.16 -22.99
C ARG A 2 -0.23 -76.02 -21.60
N ARG A 3 0.60 -76.99 -21.18
CA ARG A 3 1.35 -76.93 -19.91
C ARG A 3 2.43 -75.84 -19.92
N ASP A 4 3.24 -75.80 -20.97
CA ASP A 4 4.31 -74.80 -21.10
C ASP A 4 3.75 -73.37 -21.19
N LEU A 5 2.56 -73.17 -21.76
CA LEU A 5 1.86 -71.87 -21.77
C LEU A 5 1.39 -71.50 -20.36
N GLN A 6 0.82 -72.45 -19.60
CA GLN A 6 0.40 -72.22 -18.22
C GLN A 6 1.57 -71.88 -17.30
N GLU A 7 2.72 -72.54 -17.43
CA GLU A 7 3.93 -72.22 -16.67
C GLU A 7 4.43 -70.80 -16.97
N LEU A 8 4.41 -70.39 -18.24
CA LEU A 8 4.78 -69.03 -18.63
C LEU A 8 3.81 -67.99 -18.06
N VAL A 9 2.50 -68.27 -18.04
CA VAL A 9 1.50 -67.35 -17.44
C VAL A 9 1.71 -67.21 -15.93
N VAL A 10 1.98 -68.30 -15.20
CA VAL A 10 2.27 -68.25 -13.76
C VAL A 10 3.56 -67.48 -13.48
N GLN A 11 4.60 -67.67 -14.30
CA GLN A 11 5.84 -66.90 -14.18
C GLN A 11 5.61 -65.41 -14.47
N ALA A 12 4.77 -65.08 -15.45
CA ALA A 12 4.44 -63.70 -15.78
C ALA A 12 3.64 -63.03 -14.66
N GLU A 13 2.68 -63.73 -14.04
CA GLU A 13 1.97 -63.26 -12.84
C GLU A 13 2.93 -63.02 -11.67
N ALA A 14 3.85 -63.96 -11.42
CA ALA A 14 4.86 -63.82 -10.37
C ALA A 14 5.78 -62.62 -10.62
N ALA A 15 6.19 -62.38 -11.87
CA ALA A 15 7.04 -61.24 -12.25
C ALA A 15 6.32 -59.88 -12.04
N VAL A 16 5.04 -59.78 -12.39
CA VAL A 16 4.21 -58.58 -12.15
C VAL A 16 4.03 -58.31 -10.65
N ASN A 17 3.74 -59.37 -9.88
CA ASN A 17 3.58 -59.26 -8.43
C ASN A 17 4.89 -58.90 -7.73
N ALA A 18 6.03 -59.34 -8.26
CA ALA A 18 7.37 -59.00 -7.78
C ALA A 18 7.85 -57.60 -8.21
N GLY A 19 7.07 -56.84 -8.98
CA GLY A 19 7.47 -55.51 -9.48
C GLY A 19 8.58 -55.54 -10.53
N LYS A 20 8.80 -56.69 -11.16
CA LYS A 20 9.83 -56.89 -12.19
C LYS A 20 9.25 -56.63 -13.58
N ASP A 21 8.94 -55.37 -13.83
CA ASP A 21 8.14 -54.97 -14.98
C ASP A 21 8.84 -55.24 -16.33
N SER A 22 10.18 -55.30 -16.37
CA SER A 22 10.95 -55.70 -17.56
C SER A 22 10.84 -57.20 -17.83
N GLU A 23 11.10 -58.04 -16.82
CA GLU A 23 10.98 -59.51 -16.92
C GLU A 23 9.54 -59.93 -17.27
N ALA A 24 8.53 -59.24 -16.71
CA ALA A 24 7.12 -59.48 -17.01
C ALA A 24 6.77 -59.16 -18.48
N LYS A 25 7.29 -58.05 -19.04
CA LYS A 25 7.08 -57.68 -20.46
C LYS A 25 7.71 -58.68 -21.43
N ASP A 26 8.88 -59.21 -21.09
CA ASP A 26 9.55 -60.25 -21.88
C ASP A 26 8.77 -61.57 -21.87
N LEU A 27 8.21 -61.95 -20.71
CA LEU A 27 7.34 -63.11 -20.59
C LEU A 27 6.02 -62.93 -21.34
N PHE A 28 5.44 -61.71 -21.34
CA PHE A 28 4.24 -61.41 -22.14
C PHE A 28 4.47 -61.57 -23.63
N ALA A 29 5.63 -61.14 -24.16
CA ALA A 29 5.96 -61.32 -25.57
C ALA A 29 6.00 -62.81 -25.96
N LYS A 30 6.66 -63.64 -25.13
CA LYS A 30 6.74 -65.10 -25.34
C LYS A 30 5.38 -65.81 -25.25
N ILE A 31 4.45 -65.29 -24.44
CA ILE A 31 3.11 -65.85 -24.31
C ILE A 31 2.24 -65.44 -25.49
N LEU A 32 2.32 -64.17 -25.93
CA LEU A 32 1.54 -63.66 -27.06
C LEU A 32 2.00 -64.22 -28.42
N GLU A 33 3.26 -64.63 -28.56
CA GLU A 33 3.74 -65.41 -29.71
C GLU A 33 3.03 -66.77 -29.84
N LYS A 34 2.60 -67.36 -28.71
CA LYS A 34 1.95 -68.67 -28.67
C LYS A 34 0.42 -68.58 -28.58
N ASP A 35 -0.10 -67.51 -28.00
CA ASP A 35 -1.53 -67.25 -27.79
C ASP A 35 -1.80 -65.73 -27.83
N PRO A 36 -2.12 -65.17 -29.01
CA PRO A 36 -2.27 -63.73 -29.20
C PRO A 36 -3.44 -63.09 -28.43
N GLU A 37 -4.46 -63.88 -28.06
CA GLU A 37 -5.68 -63.39 -27.39
C GLU A 37 -5.78 -63.79 -25.92
N ASN A 38 -4.64 -64.09 -25.27
CA ASN A 38 -4.66 -64.53 -23.88
C ASN A 38 -5.23 -63.46 -22.93
N PRO A 39 -6.40 -63.68 -22.30
CA PRO A 39 -7.09 -62.65 -21.51
C PRO A 39 -6.33 -62.29 -20.22
N THR A 40 -5.57 -63.24 -19.67
CA THR A 40 -4.77 -63.02 -18.45
C THR A 40 -3.64 -62.03 -18.71
N ILE A 41 -2.98 -62.14 -19.86
CA ILE A 41 -1.87 -61.24 -20.24
C ILE A 41 -2.37 -59.83 -20.56
N LEU A 42 -3.54 -59.71 -21.19
CA LEU A 42 -4.16 -58.40 -21.40
C LEU A 42 -4.43 -57.68 -20.07
N ARG A 43 -5.00 -58.39 -19.09
CA ARG A 43 -5.23 -57.84 -17.74
C ARG A 43 -3.91 -57.45 -17.05
N LEU A 44 -2.89 -58.30 -17.12
CA LEU A 44 -1.61 -58.03 -16.48
C LEU A 44 -0.85 -56.87 -17.14
N ARG A 45 -0.93 -56.73 -18.46
CA ARG A 45 -0.41 -55.55 -19.18
C ARG A 45 -1.11 -54.28 -18.71
N GLN A 46 -2.43 -54.30 -18.59
CA GLN A 46 -3.19 -53.17 -18.08
C GLN A 46 -2.75 -52.80 -16.66
N THR A 47 -2.53 -53.76 -15.77
CA THR A 47 -2.04 -53.46 -14.40
C THR A 47 -0.63 -52.86 -14.37
N LEU A 48 0.28 -53.28 -15.27
CA LEU A 48 1.61 -52.67 -15.39
C LEU A 48 1.53 -51.25 -15.94
N GLU A 49 0.65 -51.01 -16.90
CA GLU A 49 0.44 -49.70 -17.49
C GLU A 49 -0.17 -48.73 -16.47
N GLU A 50 -1.17 -49.16 -15.70
CA GLU A 50 -1.76 -48.38 -14.59
C GLU A 50 -0.72 -48.07 -13.50
N ARG A 51 0.13 -49.04 -13.11
CA ARG A 51 1.22 -48.81 -12.15
C ARG A 51 2.25 -47.83 -12.69
N ALA A 52 2.63 -47.95 -13.97
CA ALA A 52 3.58 -47.04 -14.60
C ALA A 52 3.02 -45.62 -14.72
N GLN A 53 1.74 -45.47 -15.08
CA GLN A 53 1.05 -44.18 -15.10
C GLN A 53 0.94 -43.58 -13.70
N ALA A 54 0.60 -44.38 -12.68
CA ALA A 54 0.55 -43.93 -11.29
C ALA A 54 1.94 -43.51 -10.77
N ALA A 55 3.00 -44.25 -11.12
CA ALA A 55 4.37 -43.89 -10.77
C ALA A 55 4.83 -42.59 -11.46
N ALA A 56 4.54 -42.44 -12.75
CA ALA A 56 4.84 -41.22 -13.49
C ALA A 56 4.06 -40.01 -12.95
N ALA A 57 2.77 -40.19 -12.61
CA ALA A 57 1.96 -39.16 -11.98
C ALA A 57 2.47 -38.79 -10.58
N ALA A 58 2.92 -39.77 -9.79
CA ALA A 58 3.52 -39.54 -8.48
C ALA A 58 4.85 -38.79 -8.58
N GLU A 59 5.71 -39.11 -9.56
CA GLU A 59 6.96 -38.41 -9.80
C GLU A 59 6.73 -36.97 -10.29
N ALA A 60 5.76 -36.76 -11.19
CA ALA A 60 5.36 -35.43 -11.63
C ALA A 60 4.81 -34.59 -10.45
N ALA A 61 3.94 -35.18 -9.63
CA ALA A 61 3.43 -34.53 -8.42
C ALA A 61 4.54 -34.23 -7.39
N ALA A 62 5.54 -35.10 -7.26
CA ALA A 62 6.68 -34.87 -6.38
C ALA A 62 7.54 -33.69 -6.85
N LYS A 63 7.84 -33.61 -8.16
CA LYS A 63 8.57 -32.49 -8.77
C LYS A 63 7.80 -31.18 -8.64
N GLU A 64 6.48 -31.21 -8.85
CA GLU A 64 5.62 -30.04 -8.69
C GLU A 64 5.62 -29.54 -7.24
N LYS A 65 5.52 -30.44 -6.26
CA LYS A 65 5.62 -30.12 -4.84
C LYS A 65 6.97 -29.52 -4.47
N GLU A 66 8.07 -30.08 -4.98
CA GLU A 66 9.42 -29.54 -4.73
C GLU A 66 9.59 -28.13 -5.33
N PHE A 67 9.09 -27.91 -6.54
CA PHE A 67 9.11 -26.60 -7.18
C PHE A 67 8.29 -25.57 -6.39
N LYS A 68 7.05 -25.93 -6.00
CA LYS A 68 6.20 -25.10 -5.15
C LYS A 68 6.90 -24.76 -3.83
N LYS A 69 7.54 -25.74 -3.18
CA LYS A 69 8.30 -25.53 -1.95
C LYS A 69 9.46 -24.54 -2.13
N LYS A 70 10.20 -24.59 -3.24
CA LYS A 70 11.28 -23.63 -3.53
C LYS A 70 10.75 -22.22 -3.78
N GLN A 71 9.68 -22.08 -4.56
CA GLN A 71 9.04 -20.78 -4.77
C GLN A 71 8.58 -20.18 -3.44
N LEU A 72 8.02 -21.03 -2.60
CA LEU A 72 7.48 -20.70 -1.30
C LEU A 72 8.55 -20.25 -0.29
N GLU A 73 9.67 -20.95 -0.21
CA GLU A 73 10.84 -20.51 0.56
C GLU A 73 11.36 -19.14 0.05
N GLY A 74 11.35 -18.93 -1.26
CA GLY A 74 11.67 -17.64 -1.88
C GLY A 74 10.74 -16.52 -1.40
N THR A 75 9.43 -16.72 -1.51
CA THR A 75 8.42 -15.74 -1.09
C THR A 75 8.52 -15.39 0.40
N ILE A 76 8.75 -16.39 1.25
CA ILE A 76 8.93 -16.16 2.70
C ILE A 76 10.17 -15.32 2.97
N LYS A 77 11.29 -15.63 2.30
CA LYS A 77 12.52 -14.85 2.43
C LYS A 77 12.31 -13.41 1.96
N GLU A 78 11.63 -13.20 0.84
CA GLU A 78 11.26 -11.85 0.38
C GLU A 78 10.42 -11.11 1.42
N GLY A 79 9.46 -11.78 2.07
CA GLY A 79 8.68 -11.19 3.16
C GLY A 79 9.53 -10.81 4.37
N GLN A 80 10.53 -11.60 4.75
CA GLN A 80 11.48 -11.26 5.81
C GLN A 80 12.29 -10.03 5.45
N ASP A 81 12.79 -9.96 4.22
CA ASP A 81 13.57 -8.82 3.73
C ASP A 81 12.71 -7.54 3.72
N LEU A 82 11.44 -7.64 3.30
CA LEU A 82 10.49 -6.53 3.34
C LEU A 82 10.14 -6.09 4.77
N LEU A 83 9.99 -7.03 5.71
CA LEU A 83 9.81 -6.74 7.14
C LEU A 83 11.02 -5.98 7.70
N ALA A 84 12.22 -6.45 7.40
CA ALA A 84 13.47 -5.82 7.83
C ALA A 84 13.64 -4.42 7.22
N ALA A 85 13.18 -4.22 5.98
CA ALA A 85 13.16 -2.92 5.31
C ALA A 85 12.05 -1.98 5.84
N GLY A 86 11.17 -2.43 6.74
CA GLY A 86 10.06 -1.65 7.27
C GLY A 86 8.90 -1.44 6.29
N LYS A 87 8.84 -2.24 5.21
CA LYS A 87 7.82 -2.16 4.16
C LYS A 87 6.60 -3.02 4.49
N TYR A 88 5.96 -2.73 5.61
CA TYR A 88 4.91 -3.57 6.19
C TYR A 88 3.72 -3.85 5.25
N TYR A 89 3.30 -2.87 4.44
CA TYR A 89 2.21 -3.06 3.49
C TYR A 89 2.57 -4.02 2.35
N GLU A 90 3.80 -3.97 1.85
CA GLU A 90 4.29 -4.88 0.83
C GLU A 90 4.35 -6.32 1.38
N VAL A 91 4.72 -6.49 2.66
CA VAL A 91 4.65 -7.80 3.35
C VAL A 91 3.23 -8.32 3.39
N ILE A 92 2.27 -7.51 3.81
CA ILE A 92 0.86 -7.92 3.93
C ILE A 92 0.31 -8.35 2.57
N GLU A 93 0.63 -7.62 1.51
CA GLU A 93 0.20 -7.94 0.14
C GLU A 93 0.87 -9.23 -0.36
N LYS A 94 2.21 -9.33 -0.29
CA LYS A 94 2.96 -10.50 -0.76
C LYS A 94 2.61 -11.78 -0.01
N MET A 95 2.43 -11.69 1.31
CA MET A 95 2.01 -12.84 2.12
C MET A 95 0.54 -13.17 1.89
N GLY A 96 -0.31 -12.17 1.63
CA GLY A 96 -1.69 -12.39 1.19
C GLY A 96 -1.77 -13.18 -0.12
N ASP A 97 -0.96 -12.80 -1.12
CA ASP A 97 -0.85 -13.54 -2.38
C ASP A 97 -0.33 -14.97 -2.15
N ALA A 98 0.66 -15.14 -1.26
CA ALA A 98 1.17 -16.45 -0.89
C ALA A 98 0.08 -17.34 -0.27
N LEU A 99 -0.80 -16.79 0.57
CA LEU A 99 -1.93 -17.54 1.14
C LEU A 99 -2.91 -18.03 0.06
N VAL A 100 -3.11 -17.25 -1.00
CA VAL A 100 -3.97 -17.66 -2.13
C VAL A 100 -3.30 -18.76 -2.96
N LEU A 101 -2.01 -18.60 -3.28
CA LEU A 101 -1.26 -19.54 -4.10
C LEU A 101 -0.99 -20.88 -3.40
N PHE A 102 -0.86 -20.86 -2.07
CA PHE A 102 -0.47 -22.01 -1.24
C PHE A 102 -1.54 -22.38 -0.20
N ALA A 103 -2.82 -22.12 -0.49
CA ALA A 103 -3.93 -22.34 0.43
C ALA A 103 -4.01 -23.78 1.01
N ASN A 104 -3.49 -24.77 0.29
CA ASN A 104 -3.50 -26.18 0.69
C ASN A 104 -2.30 -26.60 1.56
N GLU A 105 -1.33 -25.71 1.78
CA GLU A 105 -0.12 -25.98 2.57
C GLU A 105 -0.25 -25.34 3.97
N GLU A 106 -0.71 -26.11 4.96
CA GLU A 106 -1.07 -25.62 6.30
C GLU A 106 0.07 -24.87 7.00
N GLU A 107 1.28 -25.41 6.96
CA GLU A 107 2.47 -24.79 7.58
C GLU A 107 2.78 -23.41 7.01
N MET A 108 2.43 -23.21 5.75
CA MET A 108 2.69 -21.97 5.02
C MET A 108 1.62 -20.94 5.24
N ALA A 109 0.37 -21.39 5.34
CA ALA A 109 -0.69 -20.56 5.86
C ALA A 109 -0.32 -20.01 7.25
N LYS A 110 0.26 -20.83 8.13
CA LYS A 110 0.72 -20.36 9.45
C LYS A 110 1.86 -19.35 9.36
N GLN A 111 2.90 -19.62 8.57
CA GLN A 111 4.05 -18.69 8.44
C GLN A 111 3.66 -17.35 7.82
N ALA A 112 2.93 -17.37 6.70
CA ALA A 112 2.48 -16.16 6.02
C ALA A 112 1.53 -15.35 6.92
N ASN A 113 0.58 -15.99 7.60
CA ASN A 113 -0.27 -15.30 8.59
C ASN A 113 0.56 -14.72 9.75
N GLY A 114 1.56 -15.45 10.25
CA GLY A 114 2.47 -14.96 11.28
C GLY A 114 3.17 -13.66 10.87
N MET A 115 3.67 -13.59 9.63
CA MET A 115 4.31 -12.39 9.08
C MET A 115 3.32 -11.24 8.88
N ILE A 116 2.11 -11.53 8.38
CA ILE A 116 1.06 -10.52 8.24
C ILE A 116 0.72 -9.91 9.60
N GLU A 117 0.55 -10.75 10.62
CA GLU A 117 0.24 -10.29 11.97
C GLU A 117 1.42 -9.54 12.61
N GLU A 118 2.66 -9.98 12.39
CA GLU A 118 3.85 -9.25 12.82
C GLU A 118 3.92 -7.85 12.16
N ALA A 119 3.68 -7.76 10.85
CA ALA A 119 3.66 -6.50 10.13
C ALA A 119 2.58 -5.55 10.67
N LYS A 120 1.35 -6.05 10.85
CA LYS A 120 0.23 -5.28 11.42
C LYS A 120 0.50 -4.82 12.85
N ASN A 121 1.03 -5.72 13.69
CA ASN A 121 1.35 -5.39 15.08
C ASN A 121 2.47 -4.37 15.17
N THR A 122 3.47 -4.45 14.30
CA THR A 122 4.55 -3.46 14.25
C THR A 122 4.03 -2.09 13.81
N LEU A 123 3.17 -2.03 12.78
CA LEU A 123 2.50 -0.78 12.38
C LEU A 123 1.67 -0.22 13.54
N LYS A 124 0.84 -1.05 14.18
CA LYS A 124 -0.02 -0.64 15.29
C LYS A 124 0.79 -0.11 16.46
N THR A 125 1.79 -0.85 16.93
CA THR A 125 2.61 -0.47 18.09
C THR A 125 3.38 0.83 17.88
N LYS A 126 3.86 1.10 16.66
CA LYS A 126 4.53 2.36 16.32
C LYS A 126 3.56 3.52 16.14
N THR A 127 2.35 3.26 15.63
CA THR A 127 1.36 4.30 15.29
C THR A 127 0.49 4.69 16.49
N GLN A 128 0.13 3.72 17.34
CA GLN A 128 -0.82 3.90 18.44
C GLN A 128 -0.42 5.02 19.44
N PRO A 129 0.85 5.16 19.87
CA PRO A 129 1.23 6.22 20.80
C PRO A 129 0.93 7.63 20.25
N HIS A 130 1.12 7.83 18.95
CA HIS A 130 0.82 9.10 18.29
C HIS A 130 -0.68 9.32 18.14
N LEU A 131 -1.45 8.27 17.87
CA LEU A 131 -2.92 8.36 17.83
C LEU A 131 -3.51 8.72 19.19
N ASP A 132 -3.05 8.07 20.25
CA ASP A 132 -3.55 8.30 21.60
C ASP A 132 -3.19 9.70 22.09
N LYS A 133 -1.95 10.13 21.85
CA LYS A 133 -1.49 11.48 22.18
C LYS A 133 -2.22 12.54 21.36
N GLY A 134 -2.36 12.32 20.05
CA GLY A 134 -3.11 13.22 19.15
C GLY A 134 -4.57 13.37 19.59
N LYS A 135 -5.21 12.28 19.98
CA LYS A 135 -6.58 12.29 20.52
C LYS A 135 -6.67 13.05 21.84
N SER A 136 -5.75 12.79 22.78
CA SER A 136 -5.72 13.51 24.06
C SER A 136 -5.55 15.02 23.88
N LEU A 137 -4.70 15.45 22.95
CA LEU A 137 -4.49 16.86 22.62
C LEU A 137 -5.69 17.46 21.91
N PHE A 138 -6.36 16.68 21.06
CA PHE A 138 -7.60 17.11 20.42
C PHE A 138 -8.70 17.37 21.46
N ASP A 139 -8.87 16.44 22.41
CA ASP A 139 -9.87 16.53 23.47
C ASP A 139 -9.55 17.67 24.46
N SER A 140 -8.27 18.04 24.65
CA SER A 140 -7.86 19.21 25.45
C SER A 140 -8.01 20.55 24.71
N GLY A 141 -8.35 20.55 23.42
CA GLY A 141 -8.46 21.75 22.58
C GLY A 141 -7.13 22.25 22.03
N GLU A 142 -6.04 21.50 22.22
CA GLU A 142 -4.71 21.77 21.67
C GLU A 142 -4.58 21.26 20.23
N TYR A 143 -5.35 21.88 19.33
CA TYR A 143 -5.50 21.40 17.94
C TYR A 143 -4.20 21.41 17.12
N LEU A 144 -3.32 22.40 17.31
CA LEU A 144 -2.05 22.49 16.58
C LEU A 144 -1.07 21.38 17.00
N PRO A 145 -0.80 21.15 18.30
CA PRO A 145 -0.07 19.97 18.76
C PRO A 145 -0.71 18.65 18.35
N ALA A 146 -2.04 18.51 18.47
CA ALA A 146 -2.77 17.31 18.06
C ALA A 146 -2.52 16.98 16.58
N ARG A 147 -2.51 18.00 15.73
CA ARG A 147 -2.25 17.87 14.29
C ARG A 147 -0.88 17.27 14.01
N GLU A 148 0.15 17.74 14.72
CA GLU A 148 1.52 17.25 14.54
C GLU A 148 1.61 15.76 14.92
N GLU A 149 0.99 15.36 16.04
CA GLU A 149 0.98 13.94 16.44
C GLU A 149 0.27 13.05 15.41
N TYR A 150 -0.86 13.48 14.85
CA TYR A 150 -1.50 12.74 13.76
C TYR A 150 -0.63 12.68 12.48
N TYR A 151 0.17 13.71 12.19
CA TYR A 151 1.16 13.63 11.10
C TYR A 151 2.28 12.64 11.41
N GLN A 152 2.75 12.55 12.65
CA GLN A 152 3.73 11.53 13.05
C GLN A 152 3.15 10.11 12.91
N ALA A 153 1.88 9.91 13.27
CA ALA A 153 1.16 8.66 13.01
C ALA A 153 1.16 8.32 11.50
N LEU A 154 0.90 9.29 10.62
CA LEU A 154 0.90 9.09 9.16
C LEU A 154 2.28 8.87 8.55
N LYS A 155 3.37 9.34 9.19
CA LYS A 155 4.74 9.04 8.76
C LYS A 155 5.07 7.56 8.97
N VAL A 156 4.53 6.96 10.02
CA VAL A 156 4.68 5.52 10.30
C VAL A 156 3.71 4.71 9.42
N ASP A 157 2.44 5.10 9.41
CA ASP A 157 1.38 4.44 8.66
C ASP A 157 0.58 5.46 7.85
N ASN A 158 0.99 5.67 6.60
CA ASN A 158 0.33 6.62 5.70
C ASN A 158 -1.14 6.25 5.40
N ARG A 159 -1.52 4.97 5.51
CA ARG A 159 -2.89 4.52 5.25
C ARG A 159 -3.75 4.49 6.51
N ASN A 160 -3.25 4.99 7.64
CA ASN A 160 -3.98 4.99 8.91
C ASN A 160 -5.25 5.85 8.84
N TRP A 161 -6.41 5.20 8.86
CA TRP A 161 -7.69 5.90 8.81
C TRP A 161 -7.94 6.79 10.04
N PRO A 162 -7.72 6.33 11.29
CA PRO A 162 -7.90 7.16 12.49
C PRO A 162 -7.12 8.48 12.45
N ALA A 163 -5.85 8.46 12.01
CA ALA A 163 -5.05 9.67 11.90
C ALA A 163 -5.62 10.66 10.87
N ARG A 164 -6.05 10.17 9.69
CA ARG A 164 -6.66 11.02 8.65
C ARG A 164 -7.97 11.64 9.12
N GLU A 165 -8.79 10.86 9.82
CA GLU A 165 -10.05 11.35 10.38
C GLU A 165 -9.80 12.44 11.43
N GLY A 166 -8.83 12.24 12.34
CA GLY A 166 -8.43 13.23 13.33
C GLY A 166 -7.96 14.54 12.70
N LEU A 167 -7.13 14.47 11.65
CA LEU A 167 -6.72 15.65 10.89
C LEU A 167 -7.89 16.38 10.21
N GLY A 168 -8.87 15.63 9.70
CA GLY A 168 -10.11 16.20 9.13
C GLY A 168 -10.88 17.02 10.17
N LYS A 169 -11.12 16.44 11.35
CA LYS A 169 -11.80 17.13 12.47
C LYS A 169 -11.04 18.37 12.93
N ILE A 170 -9.72 18.28 13.08
CA ILE A 170 -8.87 19.42 13.44
C ILE A 170 -9.01 20.55 12.41
N LYS A 171 -8.98 20.19 11.12
CA LYS A 171 -9.11 21.16 10.03
C LYS A 171 -10.43 21.91 10.11
N GLU A 172 -11.54 21.22 10.34
CA GLU A 172 -12.87 21.83 10.48
C GLU A 172 -12.94 22.78 11.68
N VAL A 173 -12.44 22.35 12.84
CA VAL A 173 -12.46 23.17 14.06
C VAL A 173 -11.60 24.42 13.92
N LEU A 174 -10.38 24.28 13.40
CA LEU A 174 -9.49 25.43 13.18
C LEU A 174 -10.02 26.37 12.10
N HIS A 175 -10.67 25.84 11.06
CA HIS A 175 -11.34 26.64 10.04
C HIS A 175 -12.43 27.51 10.65
N GLU A 176 -13.36 26.93 11.41
CA GLU A 176 -14.47 27.66 12.00
C GLU A 176 -14.00 28.66 13.06
N ARG A 177 -12.96 28.32 13.84
CA ARG A 177 -12.33 29.23 14.80
C ARG A 177 -11.69 30.43 14.10
N SER A 178 -10.93 30.19 13.04
CA SER A 178 -10.29 31.25 12.24
C SER A 178 -11.33 32.16 11.56
N ARG A 179 -12.41 31.56 11.03
CA ARG A 179 -13.56 32.27 10.47
C ARG A 179 -14.19 33.23 11.46
N ARG A 180 -14.46 32.76 12.68
CA ARG A 180 -15.06 33.59 13.74
C ARG A 180 -14.19 34.78 14.08
N ILE A 181 -12.89 34.55 14.33
CA ILE A 181 -11.94 35.61 14.67
C ILE A 181 -11.80 36.61 13.52
N TYR A 182 -11.79 36.13 12.27
CA TYR A 182 -11.75 37.00 11.10
C TYR A 182 -12.98 37.92 11.01
N ILE A 183 -14.17 37.40 11.28
CA ILE A 183 -15.41 38.19 11.31
C ILE A 183 -15.34 39.24 12.43
N ASP A 184 -14.90 38.85 13.63
CA ASP A 184 -14.75 39.77 14.77
C ASP A 184 -13.72 40.88 14.51
N ALA A 185 -12.67 40.56 13.74
CA ALA A 185 -11.66 41.52 13.28
C ALA A 185 -12.25 42.49 12.25
N ALA A 186 -13.04 41.97 11.30
CA ALA A 186 -13.69 42.79 10.27
C ALA A 186 -14.76 43.72 10.87
N VAL A 187 -15.50 43.26 11.88
CA VAL A 187 -16.45 44.11 12.63
C VAL A 187 -15.71 45.21 13.39
N ALA A 188 -14.61 44.89 14.07
CA ALA A 188 -13.76 45.89 14.74
C ALA A 188 -13.21 46.94 13.76
N GLU A 189 -12.75 46.51 12.58
CA GLU A 189 -12.32 47.42 11.51
C GLU A 189 -13.48 48.32 11.03
N GLY A 190 -14.69 47.75 10.89
CA GLY A 190 -15.89 48.49 10.46
C GLY A 190 -16.36 49.56 11.44
N VAL A 191 -16.19 49.33 12.75
CA VAL A 191 -16.48 50.34 13.80
C VAL A 191 -15.28 51.27 14.07
N SER A 192 -14.26 51.24 13.20
CA SER A 192 -13.04 52.05 13.30
C SER A 192 -12.16 51.76 14.52
N ASP A 193 -12.34 50.61 15.19
CA ASP A 193 -11.40 50.11 16.20
C ASP A 193 -10.24 49.37 15.51
N TYR A 194 -9.35 50.15 14.90
CA TYR A 194 -8.21 49.61 14.14
C TYR A 194 -7.19 48.88 15.01
N LYS A 195 -7.05 49.27 16.29
CA LYS A 195 -6.15 48.59 17.24
C LYS A 195 -6.68 47.20 17.58
N GLY A 196 -7.98 47.11 17.92
CA GLY A 196 -8.64 45.83 18.17
C GLY A 196 -8.68 44.94 16.93
N ALA A 197 -8.95 45.51 15.76
CA ALA A 197 -8.93 44.78 14.48
C ALA A 197 -7.55 44.17 14.19
N LYS A 198 -6.47 44.95 14.35
CA LYS A 198 -5.09 44.47 14.16
C LYS A 198 -4.78 43.28 15.06
N LEU A 199 -5.13 43.35 16.35
CA LEU A 199 -4.91 42.28 17.31
C LEU A 199 -5.66 41.00 16.91
N LYS A 200 -6.94 41.11 16.53
CA LYS A 200 -7.73 39.95 16.09
C LYS A 200 -7.24 39.36 14.78
N TYR A 201 -6.77 40.17 13.82
CA TYR A 201 -6.15 39.64 12.60
C TYR A 201 -4.84 38.90 12.88
N LYS A 202 -4.06 39.34 13.88
CA LYS A 202 -2.90 38.61 14.36
C LYS A 202 -3.31 37.28 14.99
N GLU A 203 -4.29 37.30 15.89
CA GLU A 203 -4.80 36.10 16.54
C GLU A 203 -5.31 35.07 15.52
N CYS A 204 -6.07 35.53 14.52
CA CYS A 204 -6.49 34.69 13.41
C CYS A 204 -5.29 34.07 12.69
N LEU A 205 -4.24 34.84 12.42
CA LEU A 205 -3.04 34.33 11.73
C LEU A 205 -2.30 33.28 12.56
N ASP A 206 -2.22 33.48 13.88
CA ASP A 206 -1.54 32.57 14.81
C ASP A 206 -2.29 31.24 14.98
N GLN A 207 -3.62 31.25 14.82
CA GLN A 207 -4.47 30.06 14.96
C GLN A 207 -4.82 29.38 13.62
N ALA A 208 -4.85 30.13 12.52
CA ALA A 208 -5.22 29.60 11.22
C ALA A 208 -4.14 28.66 10.69
N MET A 209 -4.57 27.56 10.07
CA MET A 209 -3.65 26.67 9.37
C MET A 209 -3.16 27.33 8.09
N LYS A 210 -1.89 27.12 7.73
CA LYS A 210 -1.28 27.70 6.52
C LYS A 210 -2.05 27.35 5.24
N GLU A 211 -2.65 26.17 5.19
CA GLU A 211 -3.42 25.65 4.07
C GLU A 211 -4.87 26.19 4.04
N ASP A 212 -5.30 26.91 5.07
CA ASP A 212 -6.64 27.46 5.20
C ASP A 212 -6.79 28.81 4.47
N SER A 213 -7.98 29.08 3.93
CA SER A 213 -8.27 30.33 3.22
C SER A 213 -8.17 31.56 4.14
N TYR A 214 -8.53 31.41 5.42
CA TYR A 214 -8.46 32.49 6.42
C TYR A 214 -7.03 32.86 6.78
N TYR A 215 -6.07 31.94 6.73
CA TYR A 215 -4.66 32.29 6.93
C TYR A 215 -4.18 33.33 5.92
N GLY A 216 -4.50 33.12 4.64
CA GLY A 216 -4.18 34.08 3.58
C GLY A 216 -4.89 35.42 3.75
N MET A 217 -6.18 35.40 4.13
CA MET A 217 -6.96 36.62 4.35
C MET A 217 -6.46 37.42 5.55
N CYS A 218 -6.25 36.76 6.70
CA CYS A 218 -5.73 37.35 7.92
C CYS A 218 -4.32 37.89 7.73
N SER A 219 -3.44 37.15 7.03
CA SER A 219 -2.07 37.62 6.73
C SER A 219 -2.07 38.91 5.91
N ARG A 220 -2.90 39.00 4.86
CA ARG A 220 -2.99 40.22 4.02
C ARG A 220 -3.53 41.41 4.81
N LYS A 221 -4.57 41.20 5.63
CA LYS A 221 -5.16 42.24 6.47
C LYS A 221 -4.18 42.72 7.54
N TYR A 222 -3.53 41.79 8.24
CA TYR A 222 -2.54 42.12 9.27
C TYR A 222 -1.35 42.93 8.72
N LYS A 223 -0.77 42.50 7.59
CA LYS A 223 0.33 43.23 6.93
C LYS A 223 -0.06 44.66 6.53
N ARG A 224 -1.32 44.90 6.15
CA ARG A 224 -1.80 46.26 5.85
C ARG A 224 -1.72 47.17 7.07
N PHE A 225 -2.10 46.68 8.26
CA PHE A 225 -1.98 47.43 9.50
C PHE A 225 -0.52 47.72 9.86
N GLU A 226 0.38 46.75 9.69
CA GLU A 226 1.82 46.97 9.92
C GLU A 226 2.41 48.07 9.01
N LEU A 227 1.97 48.13 7.75
CA LEU A 227 2.42 49.16 6.81
C LEU A 227 1.91 50.56 7.21
N VAL A 228 0.67 50.66 7.68
CA VAL A 228 0.09 51.93 8.17
C VAL A 228 0.78 52.40 9.45
N ASP A 229 1.11 51.48 10.36
CA ASP A 229 1.86 51.84 11.57
C ASP A 229 3.27 52.33 11.22
N ARG A 230 3.91 51.74 10.22
CA ARG A 230 5.24 52.18 9.75
C ARG A 230 5.20 53.55 9.08
N SER A 231 4.17 53.83 8.26
CA SER A 231 4.04 55.13 7.61
C SER A 231 3.70 56.25 8.59
N THR A 232 2.91 55.96 9.63
CA THR A 232 2.61 56.91 10.71
C THR A 232 3.79 57.12 11.65
N ALA A 233 4.58 56.08 11.95
CA ALA A 233 5.81 56.21 12.74
C ALA A 233 6.94 56.97 12.00
N GLY A 234 6.97 56.92 10.66
CA GLY A 234 7.90 57.69 9.84
C GLY A 234 7.52 59.17 9.65
N ALA A 235 6.32 59.57 10.07
CA ALA A 235 5.79 60.94 9.92
C ALA A 235 6.02 61.79 11.18
N ASN A 236 7.23 61.77 11.73
CA ASN A 236 7.65 62.69 12.79
C ASN A 236 8.23 63.97 12.14
N PRO A 237 7.57 65.14 12.20
CA PRO A 237 8.08 66.36 11.58
C PRO A 237 8.87 67.17 12.60
N THR A 238 10.21 67.21 12.50
CA THR A 238 11.06 68.42 12.58
C THR A 238 12.55 68.07 12.73
N SER A 239 13.28 68.29 11.62
CA SER A 239 14.66 68.80 11.51
C SER A 239 15.84 67.90 11.92
N PRO A 240 16.95 67.87 11.13
CA PRO A 240 17.69 69.09 10.77
C PRO A 240 18.04 69.25 9.28
N THR A 241 17.88 70.48 8.79
CA THR A 241 18.71 71.03 7.72
C THR A 241 20.15 71.15 8.21
N ASN A 242 21.04 70.35 7.65
CA ASN A 242 22.41 70.74 7.34
C ASN A 242 23.05 69.62 6.52
N ASP A 243 22.97 69.78 5.20
CA ASP A 243 23.91 69.16 4.28
C ASP A 243 25.31 69.75 4.53
N PRO A 244 26.34 68.90 4.63
CA PRO A 244 27.59 69.21 3.98
C PRO A 244 27.90 68.17 2.90
N ALA A 245 28.25 68.72 1.74
CA ALA A 245 28.80 68.16 0.51
C ALA A 245 29.36 66.71 0.53
N PRO A 246 29.17 65.95 -0.58
CA PRO A 246 29.71 64.61 -0.72
C PRO A 246 31.24 64.61 -0.89
N PRO A 247 32.00 63.78 -0.14
CA PRO A 247 33.38 63.51 -0.47
C PRO A 247 33.48 62.49 -1.61
N LYS A 248 34.44 62.77 -2.49
CA LYS A 248 34.85 61.98 -3.66
C LYS A 248 35.07 60.50 -3.35
N MET A 249 34.63 59.67 -4.29
CA MET A 249 34.97 58.25 -4.42
C MET A 249 36.49 58.01 -4.46
N PRO A 250 36.93 56.82 -4.02
CA PRO A 250 37.88 56.06 -4.80
C PRO A 250 37.40 54.62 -5.09
N ALA A 251 37.60 54.26 -6.36
CA ALA A 251 38.06 52.97 -6.89
C ALA A 251 37.47 51.64 -6.36
N GLN A 252 36.75 50.99 -7.28
CA GLN A 252 36.92 49.59 -7.72
C GLN A 252 37.61 48.61 -6.75
N VAL A 253 36.86 47.60 -6.31
CA VAL A 253 37.39 46.27 -6.00
C VAL A 253 36.44 45.21 -6.57
N GLU A 254 37.08 44.19 -7.14
CA GLU A 254 36.64 43.16 -8.06
C GLU A 254 35.45 42.31 -7.61
N ALA A 255 34.68 41.87 -8.61
CA ALA A 255 33.63 40.88 -8.50
C ALA A 255 34.23 39.47 -8.28
N PRO A 256 33.65 38.63 -7.41
CA PRO A 256 33.94 37.21 -7.38
C PRO A 256 33.29 36.48 -8.58
N PRO A 257 33.92 35.41 -9.10
CA PRO A 257 33.53 34.74 -10.33
C PRO A 257 32.21 33.96 -10.21
N GLU A 258 31.41 34.04 -11.29
CA GLU A 258 30.24 33.18 -11.56
C GLU A 258 30.62 31.70 -11.50
N GLU A 259 29.93 30.95 -10.66
CA GLU A 259 29.89 29.49 -10.75
C GLU A 259 29.04 29.06 -11.96
N PRO A 260 29.47 28.04 -12.73
CA PRO A 260 28.77 27.60 -13.92
C PRO A 260 27.45 26.89 -13.58
N GLU A 261 26.37 27.35 -14.20
CA GLU A 261 25.06 26.71 -14.15
C GLU A 261 25.12 25.26 -14.69
N PRO A 262 24.50 24.28 -14.00
CA PRO A 262 24.33 22.93 -14.54
C PRO A 262 23.27 22.93 -15.67
N PRO A 263 23.46 22.13 -16.74
CA PRO A 263 22.48 22.04 -17.82
C PRO A 263 21.17 21.42 -17.32
N ALA A 264 20.09 22.20 -17.38
CA ALA A 264 18.74 21.72 -17.12
C ALA A 264 18.32 20.69 -18.18
N ALA A 265 18.10 19.48 -17.70
CA ALA A 265 17.65 18.32 -18.43
C ALA A 265 16.29 18.55 -19.14
N GLY A 266 16.13 17.83 -20.24
CA GLY A 266 15.01 17.92 -21.17
C GLY A 266 13.63 17.77 -20.54
N ALA A 267 12.69 18.49 -21.14
CA ALA A 267 11.27 18.40 -20.91
C ALA A 267 10.76 16.96 -21.14
N PRO A 268 10.05 16.34 -20.18
CA PRO A 268 9.24 15.16 -20.47
C PRO A 268 7.99 15.56 -21.24
N GLY A 269 7.76 14.85 -22.34
CA GLY A 269 6.70 15.07 -23.31
C GLY A 269 5.29 15.02 -22.73
N ALA A 270 4.41 15.74 -23.43
CA ALA A 270 2.98 15.76 -23.21
C ALA A 270 2.35 14.35 -23.24
N PRO A 271 1.36 14.05 -22.37
CA PRO A 271 0.56 12.84 -22.50
C PRO A 271 -0.42 12.94 -23.69
N PRO A 272 -0.63 11.85 -24.45
CA PRO A 272 -1.63 11.83 -25.52
C PRO A 272 -3.06 11.82 -24.96
N ALA A 273 -3.94 12.44 -25.75
CA ALA A 273 -5.37 12.62 -25.48
C ALA A 273 -6.12 11.29 -25.30
N ASP A 274 -6.99 11.29 -24.30
CA ASP A 274 -7.97 10.24 -23.97
C ASP A 274 -8.80 9.81 -25.19
N GLY A 275 -8.66 8.54 -25.55
CA GLY A 275 -9.54 7.83 -26.44
C GLY A 275 -10.77 7.31 -25.70
N ALA A 276 -11.93 7.60 -26.29
CA ALA A 276 -13.27 7.07 -26.05
C ALA A 276 -13.38 5.75 -25.26
N LYS A 277 -14.13 5.81 -24.15
CA LYS A 277 -14.70 4.63 -23.49
C LYS A 277 -15.94 4.16 -24.27
N PRO A 278 -16.08 2.87 -24.61
CA PRO A 278 -17.35 2.32 -25.07
C PRO A 278 -18.30 2.05 -23.89
N ASP A 279 -19.55 2.49 -24.05
CA ASP A 279 -20.70 2.17 -23.22
C ASP A 279 -20.90 0.65 -23.10
N VAL A 280 -20.58 0.08 -21.94
CA VAL A 280 -20.98 -1.28 -21.59
C VAL A 280 -22.32 -1.22 -20.87
N LYS A 281 -23.37 -1.54 -21.64
CA LYS A 281 -24.74 -1.70 -21.17
C LYS A 281 -24.82 -2.91 -20.23
N VAL A 282 -24.99 -2.65 -18.94
CA VAL A 282 -25.26 -3.66 -17.91
C VAL A 282 -26.67 -4.24 -18.15
N PRO A 283 -26.84 -5.57 -18.31
CA PRO A 283 -28.16 -6.17 -18.37
C PRO A 283 -28.81 -6.24 -16.97
N ASP A 284 -30.09 -5.86 -16.90
CA ASP A 284 -30.96 -5.93 -15.73
C ASP A 284 -30.92 -7.31 -15.05
N ALA A 285 -30.34 -7.36 -13.85
CA ALA A 285 -30.42 -8.51 -12.98
C ALA A 285 -31.80 -8.55 -12.30
N LYS A 286 -32.59 -9.56 -12.68
CA LYS A 286 -33.87 -9.92 -12.07
C LYS A 286 -33.68 -10.19 -10.56
N PRO A 287 -34.47 -9.56 -9.66
CA PRO A 287 -34.36 -9.82 -8.24
C PRO A 287 -34.77 -11.26 -7.89
N PRO A 288 -34.13 -11.89 -6.88
CA PRO A 288 -34.44 -13.25 -6.46
C PRO A 288 -35.82 -13.35 -5.81
N GLU A 289 -36.56 -14.41 -6.13
CA GLU A 289 -37.85 -14.74 -5.53
C GLU A 289 -37.70 -15.07 -4.03
N PRO A 290 -38.66 -14.66 -3.18
CA PRO A 290 -38.64 -14.99 -1.76
C PRO A 290 -38.88 -16.49 -1.53
N PRO A 291 -38.27 -17.09 -0.48
CA PRO A 291 -38.46 -18.49 -0.16
C PRO A 291 -39.89 -18.76 0.28
N LYS A 292 -40.47 -19.86 -0.24
CA LYS A 292 -41.79 -20.36 0.13
C LYS A 292 -41.74 -20.83 1.59
N GLU A 293 -42.59 -20.25 2.43
CA GLU A 293 -42.90 -20.78 3.77
C GLU A 293 -43.48 -22.19 3.62
N GLU A 294 -42.71 -23.19 4.02
CA GLU A 294 -43.25 -24.51 4.31
C GLU A 294 -44.04 -24.43 5.61
N SER A 295 -45.35 -24.56 5.49
CA SER A 295 -46.25 -24.81 6.60
C SER A 295 -45.87 -26.13 7.27
N LYS A 296 -45.62 -26.08 8.58
CA LYS A 296 -45.68 -27.25 9.45
C LYS A 296 -46.66 -26.97 10.58
N PHE A 297 -47.63 -27.87 10.65
CA PHE A 297 -48.45 -28.18 11.81
C PHE A 297 -47.60 -28.45 13.04
#